data_AF-A0A1L4D3K3-F1
#
_entry.id   AF-A0A1L4D3K3-F1
#
_cell.length_a   1.000
_cell.length_b   1.000
_cell.length_c   1.000
_cell.angle_alpha   90.00
_cell.angle_beta   90.00
_cell.angle_gamma   90.00
#
_symmetry.space_group_name_H-M   'P 1'
#
loop_
_entity.id
_entity.type
_entity.pdbx_description
1 polymer ?
#
loop_
_entity_poly.entity_id
_entity_poly.type
_entity_poly.pdbx_seq_one_letter_code
_entity_poly.pdbx_strand_id
1 'polypeptide(L)'
;MSITRRDFLNGVSIGIVAGLTPIEFLNASSSSTYYPPSLTGIRGNHPGSFEKAHQLGREGRTFPIDDLSIEEKYDLVVVGAGISGLAAARFYQKKYGKKSKILILDNHDDFGGHAKRNEFTINGKQIIAYGGTESLQSPKSLYSENALGLLKDISVDIDELGRCFNRSFYPKLGLSRGVFFDKETFGQDKMVAGDPGRTVADDIAPKELNGKSIHDFINDFPLSAKDKEDLITLHEKKINYLPGMNETQCVEYLSKTSYRNYLLKNVKLSEKAVLYFQARSNDFFAYGLESVPALDARILALPGFDGLPIPPLSPEEAAELNDPYIYHFPDGNASLARLLVRKMIPQVAPGKTMKDIVLAKFDYSKLDIPGNNVRLRLNSTVVTVKDPHGDVQIGYMDKNGKLHRIQANHSIMAGYNMMIPHIVKEMPQDQKAALAKNVKLSTIYSKVIIRNWQAFAKLGVHEIYTPKMPYTRVKLDYPVNIGGYSHSQNPNEPICLHMVSVPISSDTTQDLRTKARVARYKLLTTPFDELEKDIRNQLQRMFGSVGFNHKKDILGITINRWAHGYSYFENSLYDDENEAEKTIETARMPLGNVTIANSDSGWEALSHTAIDMAYRAVSELTKKA
;
A
#
# COMPACT_ATOMS: atom_id res chain seq x y z
N MET A 1 12.02 -30.21 22.62
CA MET A 1 10.92 -31.14 22.30
C MET A 1 10.65 -31.06 20.81
N SER A 2 10.98 -32.13 20.08
CA SER A 2 10.82 -32.24 18.63
C SER A 2 9.39 -32.66 18.29
N ILE A 3 8.70 -31.89 17.46
CA ILE A 3 7.40 -32.27 16.90
C ILE A 3 7.66 -33.10 15.64
N THR A 4 7.19 -34.36 15.63
CA THR A 4 7.31 -35.26 14.47
C THR A 4 5.99 -35.39 13.71
N ARG A 5 6.12 -35.66 12.41
CA ARG A 5 5.16 -35.77 11.28
C ARG A 5 3.87 -36.64 11.45
N ARG A 6 3.40 -36.94 12.67
CA ARG A 6 2.26 -37.86 12.90
C ARG A 6 1.00 -37.26 13.52
N ASP A 7 0.94 -35.95 13.71
CA ASP A 7 -0.28 -35.25 14.17
C ASP A 7 -1.18 -34.78 13.01
N PHE A 8 -0.84 -35.14 11.77
CA PHE A 8 -1.63 -34.84 10.58
C PHE A 8 -2.38 -36.10 10.18
N LEU A 9 -3.60 -36.27 10.72
CA LEU A 9 -4.75 -37.02 10.18
C LEU A 9 -5.60 -37.53 11.34
N ASN A 10 -6.60 -36.73 11.76
CA ASN A 10 -7.92 -37.22 12.16
C ASN A 10 -8.87 -36.05 12.44
N GLY A 11 -10.04 -36.08 11.81
CA GLY A 11 -11.22 -35.36 12.28
C GLY A 11 -11.55 -34.11 11.51
N VAL A 12 -12.44 -34.26 10.52
CA VAL A 12 -13.32 -33.19 10.02
C VAL A 12 -14.01 -32.57 11.23
N SER A 13 -13.47 -31.45 11.69
CA SER A 13 -14.08 -30.60 12.70
C SER A 13 -14.80 -29.52 11.93
N ILE A 14 -16.12 -29.44 12.11
CA ILE A 14 -16.93 -28.30 11.68
C ILE A 14 -16.26 -27.06 12.27
N GLY A 15 -15.48 -26.38 11.42
CA GLY A 15 -14.75 -25.19 11.80
C GLY A 15 -15.74 -24.06 11.99
N ILE A 16 -16.10 -23.81 13.24
CA ILE A 16 -16.53 -22.47 13.65
C ILE A 16 -15.45 -21.53 13.13
N VAL A 17 -15.84 -20.65 12.21
CA VAL A 17 -14.97 -19.64 11.60
C VAL A 17 -14.36 -18.81 12.72
N ALA A 18 -13.14 -19.15 13.13
CA ALA A 18 -12.35 -18.37 14.06
C ALA A 18 -12.04 -17.04 13.36
N GLY A 19 -12.82 -16.01 13.69
CA GLY A 19 -12.69 -14.68 13.08
C GLY A 19 -13.98 -13.87 13.03
N LEU A 20 -15.14 -14.47 13.33
CA LEU A 20 -16.39 -13.72 13.52
C LEU A 20 -16.98 -14.04 14.89
N THR A 21 -17.18 -13.01 15.70
CA THR A 21 -18.03 -13.10 16.89
C THR A 21 -19.46 -13.45 16.45
N PRO A 22 -20.27 -14.16 17.27
CA PRO A 22 -21.66 -14.47 16.94
C PRO A 22 -22.51 -13.24 16.53
N ILE A 23 -22.13 -12.05 16.99
CA ILE A 23 -22.76 -10.76 16.64
C ILE A 23 -22.43 -10.34 15.20
N GLU A 24 -21.23 -10.60 14.70
CA GLU A 24 -20.85 -10.28 13.31
C GLU A 24 -21.54 -11.23 12.31
N PHE A 25 -21.77 -12.48 12.72
CA PHE A 25 -22.58 -13.43 11.94
C PHE A 25 -24.05 -13.02 11.91
N LEU A 26 -24.60 -12.55 13.04
CA LEU A 26 -25.97 -12.04 13.13
C LEU A 26 -26.16 -10.76 12.30
N ASN A 27 -25.21 -9.81 12.33
CA ASN A 27 -25.25 -8.59 11.51
C ASN A 27 -25.06 -8.85 10.01
N ALA A 28 -24.32 -9.90 9.63
CA ALA A 28 -24.20 -10.32 8.23
C ALA A 28 -25.46 -11.02 7.69
N SER A 29 -26.30 -11.56 8.59
CA SER A 29 -27.49 -12.35 8.25
C SER A 29 -28.81 -11.57 8.23
N SER A 30 -28.83 -10.32 8.72
CA SER A 30 -30.01 -9.44 8.66
C SER A 30 -29.92 -8.47 7.46
N SER A 31 -30.40 -8.90 6.29
CA SER A 31 -30.81 -8.04 5.16
C SER A 31 -29.87 -6.90 4.71
N SER A 32 -28.57 -6.93 4.97
CA SER A 32 -27.65 -5.89 4.50
C SER A 32 -27.29 -6.14 3.04
N THR A 33 -27.60 -5.20 2.16
CA THR A 33 -27.11 -5.19 0.76
C THR A 33 -25.59 -5.38 0.75
N TYR A 34 -25.07 -6.32 -0.04
CA TYR A 34 -23.64 -6.58 -0.21
C TYR A 34 -22.88 -5.28 -0.55
N TYR A 35 -22.12 -4.75 0.42
CA TYR A 35 -21.41 -3.48 0.29
C TYR A 35 -20.06 -3.52 1.06
N PRO A 36 -19.02 -4.13 0.46
CA PRO A 36 -17.70 -4.34 1.06
C PRO A 36 -17.02 -3.12 1.70
N PRO A 37 -17.19 -1.87 1.20
CA PRO A 37 -16.56 -0.70 1.83
C PRO A 37 -16.98 -0.45 3.28
N SER A 38 -18.17 -0.92 3.68
CA SER A 38 -18.69 -0.75 5.06
C SER A 38 -18.23 -1.84 6.04
N LEU A 39 -17.53 -2.88 5.56
CA LEU A 39 -17.05 -3.97 6.39
C LEU A 39 -15.85 -3.54 7.24
N THR A 40 -15.83 -3.97 8.49
CA THR A 40 -14.75 -3.74 9.46
C THR A 40 -13.92 -5.01 9.69
N GLY A 41 -12.98 -5.01 10.64
CA GLY A 41 -12.10 -6.16 10.89
C GLY A 41 -10.92 -6.24 9.91
N ILE A 42 -10.43 -7.45 9.61
CA ILE A 42 -9.33 -7.63 8.63
C ILE A 42 -9.87 -7.45 7.21
N ARG A 43 -9.28 -6.48 6.51
CA ARG A 43 -9.48 -6.17 5.08
C ARG A 43 -8.14 -6.25 4.36
N GLY A 44 -8.10 -5.93 3.07
CA GLY A 44 -6.96 -6.26 2.20
C GLY A 44 -6.88 -7.77 1.98
N ASN A 45 -5.77 -8.42 2.34
CA ASN A 45 -5.63 -9.87 2.38
C ASN A 45 -6.40 -10.47 3.58
N HIS A 46 -7.71 -10.66 3.41
CA HIS A 46 -8.64 -11.18 4.41
C HIS A 46 -8.94 -12.68 4.19
N PRO A 47 -9.44 -13.41 5.21
CA PRO A 47 -9.91 -14.79 5.01
C PRO A 47 -10.94 -14.87 3.87
N GLY A 48 -10.74 -15.82 2.96
CA GLY A 48 -11.51 -15.97 1.71
C GLY A 48 -10.81 -15.40 0.47
N SER A 49 -9.85 -14.49 0.64
CA SER A 49 -9.16 -13.85 -0.49
C SER A 49 -7.96 -14.63 -1.01
N PHE A 50 -7.27 -15.43 -0.19
CA PHE A 50 -5.94 -15.97 -0.55
C PHE A 50 -5.87 -17.50 -0.54
N GLU A 51 -6.83 -18.20 0.05
CA GLU A 51 -6.81 -19.64 0.28
C GLU A 51 -6.73 -20.41 -1.04
N LYS A 52 -7.54 -20.01 -2.02
CA LYS A 52 -7.52 -20.57 -3.38
C LYS A 52 -6.19 -20.32 -4.10
N ALA A 53 -5.58 -19.16 -3.89
CA ALA A 53 -4.25 -18.86 -4.43
C ALA A 53 -3.15 -19.67 -3.72
N HIS A 54 -3.28 -19.93 -2.42
CA HIS A 54 -2.36 -20.80 -1.68
C HIS A 54 -2.43 -22.26 -2.13
N GLN A 55 -3.61 -22.75 -2.51
CA GLN A 55 -3.72 -24.08 -3.14
C GLN A 55 -2.80 -24.21 -4.36
N LEU A 56 -2.65 -23.14 -5.16
CA LEU A 56 -1.71 -23.10 -6.28
C LEU A 56 -0.26 -22.92 -5.82
N GLY A 57 0.02 -21.80 -5.16
CA GLY A 57 1.38 -21.30 -4.95
C GLY A 57 2.13 -21.94 -3.78
N ARG A 58 1.41 -22.62 -2.87
CA ARG A 58 2.00 -23.27 -1.68
C ARG A 58 1.76 -24.77 -1.65
N GLU A 59 0.55 -25.21 -1.99
CA GLU A 59 0.17 -26.61 -1.92
C GLU A 59 0.45 -27.36 -3.24
N GLY A 60 0.76 -26.64 -4.33
CA GLY A 60 1.07 -27.23 -5.63
C GLY A 60 -0.12 -27.88 -6.34
N ARG A 61 -1.36 -27.57 -5.90
CA ARG A 61 -2.59 -28.11 -6.49
C ARG A 61 -2.72 -27.70 -7.95
N THR A 62 -3.27 -28.59 -8.75
CA THR A 62 -3.59 -28.36 -10.17
C THR A 62 -5.10 -28.33 -10.37
N PHE A 63 -5.56 -27.53 -11.34
CA PHE A 63 -6.97 -27.36 -11.65
C PHE A 63 -7.19 -27.64 -13.14
N PRO A 64 -7.32 -28.91 -13.54
CA PRO A 64 -7.57 -29.25 -14.94
C PRO A 64 -8.93 -28.69 -15.37
N ILE A 65 -8.95 -28.01 -16.52
CA ILE A 65 -10.17 -27.41 -17.08
C ILE A 65 -10.57 -28.05 -18.41
N ASP A 66 -9.76 -28.96 -18.95
CA ASP A 66 -9.90 -29.44 -20.32
C ASP A 66 -11.21 -30.21 -20.55
N ASP A 67 -11.71 -30.88 -19.51
CA ASP A 67 -12.98 -31.63 -19.52
C ASP A 67 -14.22 -30.77 -19.20
N LEU A 68 -14.04 -29.50 -18.82
CA LEU A 68 -15.14 -28.57 -18.56
C LEU A 68 -15.63 -27.93 -19.86
N SER A 69 -16.95 -27.77 -19.99
CA SER A 69 -17.55 -26.97 -21.06
C SER A 69 -17.17 -25.50 -20.94
N ILE A 70 -16.94 -24.83 -22.07
CA ILE A 70 -16.76 -23.38 -22.11
C ILE A 70 -18.12 -22.72 -21.82
N GLU A 71 -18.24 -22.06 -20.67
CA GLU A 71 -19.49 -21.45 -20.21
C GLU A 71 -19.73 -20.08 -20.87
N GLU A 72 -18.67 -19.31 -21.08
CA GLU A 72 -18.74 -17.92 -21.55
C GLU A 72 -17.55 -17.57 -22.47
N LYS A 73 -17.74 -16.61 -23.37
CA LYS A 73 -16.72 -16.11 -24.32
C LYS A 73 -16.59 -14.59 -24.28
N TYR A 74 -15.36 -14.09 -24.30
CA TYR A 74 -15.03 -12.67 -24.17
C TYR A 74 -13.97 -12.22 -25.20
N ASP A 75 -13.92 -10.92 -25.48
CA ASP A 75 -12.81 -10.34 -26.25
C ASP A 75 -11.57 -10.17 -25.36
N LEU A 76 -11.77 -9.85 -24.08
CA LEU A 76 -10.71 -9.71 -23.10
C LEU A 76 -11.15 -10.28 -21.75
N VAL A 77 -10.27 -11.07 -21.14
CA VAL A 77 -10.33 -11.34 -19.70
C VAL A 77 -9.19 -10.61 -19.00
N VAL A 78 -9.49 -9.87 -17.94
CA VAL A 78 -8.49 -9.25 -17.08
C VAL A 78 -8.48 -9.97 -15.74
N VAL A 79 -7.31 -10.45 -15.33
CA VAL A 79 -7.11 -11.16 -14.06
C VAL A 79 -6.58 -10.18 -13.03
N GLY A 80 -7.47 -9.70 -12.16
CA GLY A 80 -7.21 -8.68 -11.14
C GLY A 80 -7.94 -7.37 -11.43
N ALA A 81 -8.71 -6.86 -10.47
CA ALA A 81 -9.47 -5.61 -10.53
C ALA A 81 -8.79 -4.49 -9.72
N GLY A 82 -7.46 -4.52 -9.59
CA GLY A 82 -6.66 -3.38 -9.14
C GLY A 82 -6.65 -2.23 -10.15
N ILE A 83 -6.03 -1.10 -9.81
CA ILE A 83 -5.89 0.07 -10.73
C ILE A 83 -5.36 -0.38 -12.10
N SER A 84 -4.33 -1.22 -12.14
CA SER A 84 -3.75 -1.70 -13.40
C SER A 84 -4.75 -2.49 -14.25
N GLY A 85 -5.49 -3.42 -13.65
CA GLY A 85 -6.48 -4.21 -14.39
C GLY A 85 -7.68 -3.39 -14.86
N LEU A 86 -8.17 -2.47 -14.02
CA LEU A 86 -9.24 -1.53 -14.39
C LEU A 86 -8.80 -0.57 -15.50
N ALA A 87 -7.56 -0.06 -15.44
CA ALA A 87 -6.97 0.75 -16.49
C ALA A 87 -6.80 -0.05 -17.80
N ALA A 88 -6.34 -1.31 -17.71
CA ALA A 88 -6.17 -2.19 -18.87
C ALA A 88 -7.50 -2.43 -19.60
N ALA A 89 -8.56 -2.75 -18.85
CA ALA A 89 -9.91 -2.88 -19.42
C ALA A 89 -10.36 -1.60 -20.13
N ARG A 90 -10.07 -0.43 -19.54
CA ARG A 90 -10.42 0.87 -20.12
C ARG A 90 -9.63 1.19 -21.39
N PHE A 91 -8.31 0.97 -21.38
CA PHE A 91 -7.46 1.14 -22.55
C PHE A 91 -7.85 0.18 -23.67
N TYR A 92 -8.20 -1.07 -23.34
CA TYR A 92 -8.71 -2.02 -24.30
C TYR A 92 -10.00 -1.54 -24.98
N GLN A 93 -10.97 -1.01 -24.22
CA GLN A 93 -12.16 -0.38 -24.82
C GLN A 93 -11.83 0.79 -25.74
N LYS A 94 -10.79 1.57 -25.44
CA LYS A 94 -10.34 2.68 -26.30
C LYS A 94 -9.68 2.16 -27.59
N LYS A 95 -8.88 1.09 -27.51
CA LYS A 95 -8.14 0.51 -28.64
C LYS A 95 -9.02 -0.35 -29.55
N TYR A 96 -9.92 -1.16 -28.99
CA TYR A 96 -10.72 -2.16 -29.72
C TYR A 96 -12.22 -1.83 -29.81
N GLY A 97 -12.68 -0.78 -29.11
CA GLY A 97 -14.03 -0.24 -29.21
C GLY A 97 -14.94 -0.53 -28.01
N LYS A 98 -15.95 0.31 -27.80
CA LYS A 98 -16.88 0.23 -26.65
C LYS A 98 -17.79 -1.01 -26.66
N LYS A 99 -17.84 -1.75 -27.77
CA LYS A 99 -18.63 -2.98 -27.91
C LYS A 99 -17.86 -4.23 -27.48
N SER A 100 -16.57 -4.11 -27.16
CA SER A 100 -15.78 -5.25 -26.70
C SER A 100 -16.36 -5.84 -25.43
N LYS A 101 -16.49 -7.17 -25.40
CA LYS A 101 -16.91 -7.95 -24.24
C LYS A 101 -15.71 -8.19 -23.33
N ILE A 102 -15.69 -7.57 -22.16
CA ILE A 102 -14.59 -7.62 -21.20
C ILE A 102 -15.11 -8.23 -19.90
N LEU A 103 -14.40 -9.24 -19.39
CA LEU A 103 -14.62 -9.77 -18.04
C LEU A 103 -13.40 -9.49 -17.17
N ILE A 104 -13.62 -8.86 -16.03
CA ILE A 104 -12.61 -8.63 -15.00
C ILE A 104 -12.90 -9.59 -13.85
N LEU A 105 -11.92 -10.43 -13.49
CA LEU A 105 -12.02 -11.40 -12.40
C LEU A 105 -11.12 -10.95 -11.23
N ASP A 106 -11.66 -10.87 -10.02
CA ASP A 106 -10.87 -10.59 -8.81
C ASP A 106 -11.18 -11.59 -7.69
N ASN A 107 -10.14 -12.01 -6.98
CA ASN A 107 -10.26 -12.91 -5.83
C ASN A 107 -10.86 -12.23 -4.59
N HIS A 108 -10.76 -10.91 -4.47
CA HIS A 108 -11.30 -10.15 -3.37
C HIS A 108 -12.82 -9.96 -3.49
N ASP A 109 -13.42 -9.65 -2.35
CA ASP A 109 -14.81 -9.25 -2.21
C ASP A 109 -15.08 -7.83 -2.70
N ASP A 110 -14.05 -7.05 -3.04
CA ASP A 110 -14.12 -5.67 -3.50
C ASP A 110 -13.12 -5.43 -4.62
N PHE A 111 -13.36 -4.42 -5.45
CA PHE A 111 -12.43 -4.00 -6.51
C PHE A 111 -11.48 -2.88 -6.02
N GLY A 112 -10.50 -2.52 -6.85
CA GLY A 112 -9.51 -1.49 -6.57
C GLY A 112 -8.15 -2.04 -6.11
N GLY A 113 -8.09 -3.29 -5.67
CA GLY A 113 -6.88 -3.90 -5.14
C GLY A 113 -6.37 -3.12 -3.92
N HIS A 114 -5.13 -2.62 -3.98
CA HIS A 114 -4.55 -1.74 -2.96
C HIS A 114 -5.32 -0.43 -2.74
N ALA A 115 -6.01 0.07 -3.78
CA ALA A 115 -6.86 1.23 -3.70
C ALA A 115 -8.24 0.88 -3.11
N LYS A 116 -8.24 0.30 -1.91
CA LYS A 116 -9.47 -0.14 -1.21
C LYS A 116 -10.10 1.02 -0.46
N ARG A 117 -11.44 1.03 -0.36
CA ARG A 117 -12.19 2.03 0.39
C ARG A 117 -12.65 1.47 1.73
N ASN A 118 -12.62 2.28 2.78
CA ASN A 118 -13.25 1.99 4.06
C ASN A 118 -14.27 3.08 4.39
N GLU A 119 -15.44 2.68 4.88
CA GLU A 119 -16.51 3.57 5.29
C GLU A 119 -16.99 3.23 6.69
N PHE A 120 -17.23 4.26 7.49
CA PHE A 120 -17.79 4.15 8.83
C PHE A 120 -18.97 5.11 8.94
N THR A 121 -19.99 4.74 9.71
CA THR A 121 -21.12 5.63 10.03
C THR A 121 -21.15 5.87 11.52
N ILE A 122 -20.88 7.10 11.94
CA ILE A 122 -20.85 7.51 13.36
C ILE A 122 -21.88 8.61 13.56
N ASN A 123 -22.89 8.37 14.40
CA ASN A 123 -23.98 9.33 14.67
C ASN A 123 -24.64 9.87 13.39
N GLY A 124 -24.81 9.02 12.37
CA GLY A 124 -25.37 9.40 11.06
C GLY A 124 -24.40 10.13 10.12
N LYS A 125 -23.19 10.48 10.55
CA LYS A 125 -22.13 11.05 9.70
C LYS A 125 -21.28 9.94 9.10
N GLN A 126 -21.07 9.99 7.78
CA GLN A 126 -20.16 9.09 7.08
C GLN A 126 -18.70 9.58 7.28
N ILE A 127 -17.81 8.66 7.63
CA ILE A 127 -16.36 8.87 7.64
C ILE A 127 -15.77 7.93 6.59
N ILE A 128 -15.01 8.49 5.66
CA ILE A 128 -14.42 7.79 4.53
C ILE A 128 -12.91 7.72 4.76
N ALA A 129 -12.32 6.56 4.49
CA ALA A 129 -10.88 6.34 4.55
C ALA A 129 -10.41 5.38 3.45
N TYR A 130 -9.09 5.27 3.30
CA TYR A 130 -8.41 4.40 2.32
C TYR A 130 -7.78 3.16 2.96
N GLY A 131 -7.81 2.02 2.29
CA GLY A 131 -7.22 0.79 2.80
C GLY A 131 -5.76 0.56 2.43
N GLY A 132 -5.24 1.30 1.46
CA GLY A 132 -3.87 1.17 0.97
C GLY A 132 -3.47 2.48 0.32
N THR A 133 -3.41 2.52 -1.00
CA THR A 133 -2.91 3.68 -1.76
C THR A 133 -3.59 5.02 -1.37
N GLU A 134 -2.80 5.93 -0.78
CA GLU A 134 -3.30 7.14 -0.11
C GLU A 134 -3.46 8.35 -1.04
N SER A 135 -2.52 8.56 -1.95
CA SER A 135 -2.38 9.79 -2.75
C SER A 135 -2.00 9.51 -4.20
N LEU A 136 -2.12 10.54 -5.03
CA LEU A 136 -1.36 10.65 -6.27
C LEU A 136 -0.01 11.29 -5.93
N GLN A 137 1.07 10.48 -5.93
CA GLN A 137 2.44 10.95 -5.68
C GLN A 137 2.94 11.80 -6.86
N SER A 138 3.30 13.06 -6.61
CA SER A 138 3.95 13.95 -7.59
C SER A 138 3.32 13.97 -9.01
N PRO A 139 1.98 14.10 -9.17
CA PRO A 139 1.30 13.89 -10.44
C PRO A 139 1.59 14.95 -11.50
N LYS A 140 2.20 16.06 -11.12
CA LYS A 140 2.65 17.10 -12.05
C LYS A 140 4.04 16.86 -12.60
N SER A 141 4.84 16.06 -11.90
CA SER A 141 6.26 15.89 -12.20
C SER A 141 6.57 14.48 -12.73
N LEU A 142 5.90 13.44 -12.22
CA LEU A 142 6.25 12.05 -12.50
C LEU A 142 5.26 11.32 -13.42
N TYR A 143 4.05 11.83 -13.63
CA TYR A 143 3.04 11.09 -14.39
C TYR A 143 3.30 11.19 -15.88
N SER A 144 3.31 10.04 -16.55
CA SER A 144 3.39 9.95 -18.01
C SER A 144 2.16 10.57 -18.69
N GLU A 145 2.25 10.81 -20.01
CA GLU A 145 1.10 11.21 -20.82
C GLU A 145 -0.04 10.17 -20.79
N ASN A 146 0.27 8.89 -20.66
CA ASN A 146 -0.74 7.83 -20.58
C ASN A 146 -1.49 7.88 -19.25
N ALA A 147 -0.76 8.08 -18.15
CA ALA A 147 -1.34 8.23 -16.82
C ALA A 147 -2.22 9.49 -16.73
N LEU A 148 -1.69 10.65 -17.16
CA LEU A 148 -2.43 11.91 -17.23
C LEU A 148 -3.65 11.81 -18.16
N GLY A 149 -3.48 11.14 -19.31
CA GLY A 149 -4.55 10.90 -20.28
C GLY A 149 -5.68 10.03 -19.71
N LEU A 150 -5.36 9.03 -18.88
CA LEU A 150 -6.36 8.23 -18.19
C LEU A 150 -7.09 9.05 -17.11
N LEU A 151 -6.37 9.80 -16.27
CA LEU A 151 -6.97 10.66 -15.26
C LEU A 151 -7.99 11.62 -15.88
N LYS A 152 -7.62 12.26 -17.01
CA LYS A 152 -8.52 13.11 -17.78
C LYS A 152 -9.74 12.36 -18.32
N ASP A 153 -9.56 11.15 -18.87
CA ASP A 153 -10.66 10.33 -19.39
C ASP A 153 -11.68 9.96 -18.30
N ILE A 154 -11.23 9.74 -17.07
CA ILE A 154 -12.10 9.48 -15.92
C ILE A 154 -12.49 10.74 -15.13
N SER A 155 -12.23 11.92 -15.70
CA SER A 155 -12.64 13.23 -15.18
C SER A 155 -12.03 13.59 -13.82
N VAL A 156 -10.76 13.24 -13.63
CA VAL A 156 -9.92 13.71 -12.52
C VAL A 156 -9.12 14.94 -12.96
N ASP A 157 -9.27 16.01 -12.20
CA ASP A 157 -8.53 17.25 -12.32
C ASP A 157 -7.56 17.35 -11.14
N ILE A 158 -6.25 17.31 -11.43
CA ILE A 158 -5.18 17.30 -10.43
C ILE A 158 -5.12 18.65 -9.69
N ASP A 159 -5.33 19.76 -10.38
CA ASP A 159 -5.30 21.10 -9.77
C ASP A 159 -6.49 21.30 -8.83
N GLU A 160 -7.66 20.81 -9.20
CA GLU A 160 -8.81 20.82 -8.32
C GLU A 160 -8.64 19.87 -7.12
N LEU A 161 -8.05 18.68 -7.29
CA LEU A 161 -7.69 17.80 -6.17
C LEU A 161 -6.79 18.50 -5.16
N GLY A 162 -5.72 19.16 -5.63
CA GLY A 162 -4.82 19.90 -4.74
C GLY A 162 -5.54 21.03 -3.99
N ARG A 163 -6.50 21.71 -4.62
CA ARG A 163 -7.31 22.78 -3.99
C ARG A 163 -8.29 22.25 -2.92
N CYS A 164 -8.68 20.99 -2.98
CA CYS A 164 -9.55 20.35 -1.99
C CYS A 164 -8.84 20.01 -0.67
N PHE A 165 -7.50 20.10 -0.62
CA PHE A 165 -6.69 19.79 0.55
C PHE A 165 -6.33 21.06 1.34
N ASN A 166 -6.68 21.11 2.63
CA ASN A 166 -6.36 22.26 3.49
C ASN A 166 -5.05 22.05 4.26
N ARG A 167 -3.92 22.40 3.63
CA ARG A 167 -2.56 22.23 4.20
C ARG A 167 -2.37 22.89 5.56
N SER A 168 -2.98 24.07 5.76
CA SER A 168 -2.78 24.86 6.97
C SER A 168 -3.77 24.50 8.09
N PHE A 169 -4.64 23.48 7.92
CA PHE A 169 -5.65 23.13 8.93
C PHE A 169 -5.04 22.82 10.30
N TYR A 170 -4.19 21.79 10.38
CA TYR A 170 -3.51 21.43 11.63
C TYR A 170 -2.51 22.50 12.10
N PRO A 171 -1.69 23.11 11.21
CA PRO A 171 -0.84 24.23 11.58
C PRO A 171 -1.55 25.41 12.25
N LYS A 172 -2.71 25.83 11.73
CA LYS A 172 -3.49 26.94 12.30
C LYS A 172 -4.09 26.63 13.67
N LEU A 173 -4.19 25.35 14.03
CA LEU A 173 -4.59 24.90 15.36
C LEU A 173 -3.38 24.80 16.32
N GLY A 174 -2.18 25.22 15.89
CA GLY A 174 -0.96 25.14 16.68
C GLY A 174 -0.39 23.73 16.80
N LEU A 175 -0.84 22.78 15.97
CA LEU A 175 -0.35 21.41 16.02
C LEU A 175 0.91 21.26 15.17
N SER A 176 1.82 20.44 15.68
CA SER A 176 3.06 20.04 15.00
C SER A 176 3.08 18.50 14.83
N ARG A 177 4.24 17.96 14.49
CA ARG A 177 4.55 16.54 14.55
C ARG A 177 5.18 16.21 15.91
N GLY A 178 5.22 14.93 16.24
CA GLY A 178 5.90 14.45 17.43
C GLY A 178 6.51 13.07 17.28
N VAL A 179 7.29 12.69 18.29
CA VAL A 179 7.91 11.38 18.40
C VAL A 179 7.53 10.78 19.74
N PHE A 180 7.05 9.53 19.72
CA PHE A 180 6.80 8.78 20.94
C PHE A 180 7.88 7.73 21.13
N PHE A 181 8.65 7.88 22.21
CA PHE A 181 9.67 6.94 22.65
C PHE A 181 9.04 5.97 23.65
N ASP A 182 9.19 4.66 23.40
CA ASP A 182 8.71 3.63 24.31
C ASP A 182 9.67 3.36 25.48
N LYS A 183 9.09 2.91 26.58
CA LYS A 183 9.81 2.56 27.80
C LYS A 183 10.80 1.41 27.60
N GLU A 184 10.43 0.39 26.83
CA GLU A 184 11.23 -0.83 26.68
C GLU A 184 12.60 -0.54 26.02
N THR A 185 12.64 0.40 25.08
CA THR A 185 13.84 0.77 24.32
C THR A 185 14.53 1.98 24.93
N PHE A 186 13.77 3.00 25.32
CA PHE A 186 14.33 4.30 25.69
C PHE A 186 14.31 4.57 27.19
N GLY A 187 13.72 3.69 27.99
CA GLY A 187 13.70 3.74 29.46
C GLY A 187 12.46 4.43 30.05
N GLN A 188 11.70 5.17 29.23
CA GLN A 188 10.42 5.76 29.61
C GLN A 188 9.49 5.93 28.41
N ASP A 189 8.18 5.89 28.66
CA ASP A 189 7.19 6.39 27.71
C ASP A 189 7.26 7.91 27.68
N LYS A 190 7.64 8.47 26.52
CA LYS A 190 7.79 9.92 26.36
C LYS A 190 7.28 10.38 25.01
N MET A 191 6.29 11.27 25.04
CA MET A 191 5.91 12.09 23.89
C MET A 191 6.82 13.32 23.82
N VAL A 192 7.46 13.53 22.67
CA VAL A 192 8.20 14.75 22.35
C VAL A 192 7.53 15.40 21.14
N ALA A 193 6.85 16.53 21.37
CA ALA A 193 6.19 17.31 20.32
C ALA A 193 7.10 18.40 19.75
N GLY A 194 6.73 18.91 18.58
CA GLY A 194 7.44 19.98 17.89
C GLY A 194 8.56 19.46 16.99
N ASP A 195 8.36 18.32 16.34
CA ASP A 195 9.33 17.77 15.36
C ASP A 195 9.48 18.73 14.17
N PRO A 196 10.66 19.34 13.97
CA PRO A 196 10.91 20.22 12.82
C PRO A 196 11.31 19.46 11.55
N GLY A 197 11.39 18.14 11.63
CA GLY A 197 11.75 17.27 10.53
C GLY A 197 10.71 17.32 9.40
N ARG A 198 11.22 17.31 8.18
CA ARG A 198 10.43 17.14 6.97
C ARG A 198 10.22 15.64 6.69
N THR A 199 9.09 15.29 6.09
CA THR A 199 8.85 13.94 5.54
C THR A 199 8.93 13.92 4.02
N VAL A 200 9.07 12.74 3.42
CA VAL A 200 8.90 12.57 1.96
C VAL A 200 7.56 13.14 1.53
N ALA A 201 7.57 13.93 0.45
CA ALA A 201 6.39 14.60 -0.08
C ALA A 201 5.57 15.26 1.04
N ASP A 202 6.08 16.35 1.59
CA ASP A 202 5.46 16.94 2.78
C ASP A 202 4.11 17.60 2.46
N ASP A 203 3.04 17.21 3.16
CA ASP A 203 1.72 17.81 3.03
C ASP A 203 1.65 19.19 3.71
N ILE A 204 2.46 19.41 4.74
CA ILE A 204 2.61 20.68 5.44
C ILE A 204 3.70 21.52 4.77
N ALA A 205 3.46 22.82 4.64
CA ALA A 205 4.49 23.70 4.09
C ALA A 205 5.67 23.84 5.09
N PRO A 206 6.94 23.93 4.63
CA PRO A 206 8.09 24.00 5.53
C PRO A 206 8.05 25.10 6.60
N LYS A 207 7.36 26.21 6.29
CA LYS A 207 7.21 27.37 7.20
C LYS A 207 6.04 27.22 8.20
N GLU A 208 5.24 26.16 8.08
CA GLU A 208 4.02 25.93 8.87
C GLU A 208 4.11 24.68 9.76
N LEU A 209 5.30 24.06 9.90
CA LEU A 209 5.47 22.82 10.66
C LEU A 209 5.18 22.94 12.17
N ASN A 210 5.14 24.17 12.71
CA ASN A 210 5.08 24.44 14.15
C ASN A 210 6.16 23.69 14.96
N GLY A 211 7.29 23.37 14.31
CA GLY A 211 8.41 22.67 14.92
C GLY A 211 9.25 23.57 15.83
N LYS A 212 9.91 22.96 16.81
CA LYS A 212 10.96 23.59 17.62
C LYS A 212 12.25 23.75 16.79
N SER A 213 13.28 24.38 17.36
CA SER A 213 14.62 24.21 16.81
C SER A 213 15.04 22.72 16.90
N ILE A 214 15.91 22.27 15.99
CA ILE A 214 16.47 20.91 16.03
C ILE A 214 17.15 20.66 17.38
N HIS A 215 17.96 21.62 17.84
CA HIS A 215 18.59 21.61 19.16
C HIS A 215 17.60 21.35 20.31
N ASP A 216 16.53 22.14 20.42
CA ASP A 216 15.58 22.02 21.54
C ASP A 216 14.75 20.74 21.44
N PHE A 217 14.36 20.36 20.21
CA PHE A 217 13.61 19.14 19.95
C PHE A 217 14.38 17.89 20.38
N ILE A 218 15.66 17.77 19.99
CA ILE A 218 16.50 16.61 20.33
C ILE A 218 16.87 16.63 21.82
N ASN A 219 17.05 17.80 22.43
CA ASN A 219 17.33 17.90 23.86
C ASN A 219 16.20 17.35 24.74
N ASP A 220 14.97 17.34 24.24
CA ASP A 220 13.83 16.70 24.89
C ASP A 220 13.84 15.17 24.78
N PHE A 221 14.73 14.54 24.01
CA PHE A 221 14.73 13.08 23.84
C PHE A 221 15.12 12.36 25.14
N PRO A 222 14.59 11.15 25.41
CA PRO A 222 15.03 10.31 26.54
C PRO A 222 16.33 9.56 26.22
N LEU A 223 17.37 10.32 25.85
CA LEU A 223 18.70 9.82 25.47
C LEU A 223 19.78 10.40 26.39
N SER A 224 20.99 9.84 26.33
CA SER A 224 22.14 10.39 27.05
C SER A 224 22.52 11.78 26.53
N ALA A 225 23.22 12.59 27.33
CA ALA A 225 23.69 13.91 26.89
C ALA A 225 24.55 13.82 25.62
N LYS A 226 25.42 12.82 25.55
CA LYS A 226 26.26 12.55 24.38
C LYS A 226 25.43 12.20 23.14
N ASP A 227 24.47 11.28 23.26
CA ASP A 227 23.65 10.89 22.11
C ASP A 227 22.84 12.07 21.56
N LYS A 228 22.36 12.96 22.43
CA LYS A 228 21.68 14.20 22.03
C LYS A 228 22.62 15.11 21.25
N GLU A 229 23.82 15.36 21.77
CA GLU A 229 24.83 16.20 21.13
C GLU A 229 25.25 15.65 19.76
N ASP A 230 25.48 14.33 19.66
CA ASP A 230 25.84 13.68 18.41
C ASP A 230 24.69 13.78 17.37
N LEU A 231 23.43 13.60 17.80
CA LEU A 231 22.26 13.76 16.93
C LEU A 231 22.04 15.22 16.49
N ILE A 232 22.25 16.19 17.39
CA ILE A 232 22.17 17.62 17.05
C ILE A 232 23.25 17.96 16.02
N THR A 233 24.49 17.50 16.26
CA THR A 233 25.62 17.69 15.34
C THR A 233 25.32 17.13 13.96
N LEU A 234 24.73 15.92 13.89
CA LEU A 234 24.35 15.29 12.63
C LEU A 234 23.36 16.12 11.79
N HIS A 235 22.42 16.82 12.44
CA HIS A 235 21.41 17.61 11.74
C HIS A 235 21.86 19.05 11.46
N GLU A 236 22.70 19.65 12.30
CA GLU A 236 23.02 21.09 12.21
C GLU A 236 24.38 21.38 11.56
N LYS A 237 25.31 20.41 11.54
CA LYS A 237 26.67 20.62 11.03
C LYS A 237 26.88 19.97 9.67
N LYS A 238 27.52 20.71 8.77
CA LYS A 238 27.98 20.21 7.46
C LYS A 238 29.33 19.51 7.61
N ILE A 239 29.30 18.24 7.98
CA ILE A 239 30.51 17.44 8.21
C ILE A 239 30.72 16.49 7.04
N ASN A 240 31.96 16.43 6.53
CA ASN A 240 32.36 15.37 5.61
C ASN A 240 32.72 14.11 6.42
N TYR A 241 31.78 13.17 6.53
CA TYR A 241 31.98 11.89 7.22
C TYR A 241 32.75 10.84 6.38
N LEU A 242 33.11 11.17 5.13
CA LEU A 242 33.89 10.33 4.21
C LEU A 242 35.13 11.09 3.69
N PRO A 243 36.03 11.55 4.59
CA PRO A 243 37.18 12.33 4.18
C PRO A 243 38.09 11.52 3.25
N GLY A 244 38.58 12.18 2.19
CA GLY A 244 39.48 11.58 1.20
C GLY A 244 38.80 10.84 0.04
N MET A 245 37.48 10.69 0.06
CA MET A 245 36.71 10.19 -1.08
C MET A 245 36.31 11.35 -2.01
N ASN A 246 36.43 11.13 -3.33
CA ASN A 246 35.83 12.01 -4.33
C ASN A 246 34.35 11.69 -4.55
N GLU A 247 33.69 12.42 -5.46
CA GLU A 247 32.25 12.27 -5.72
C GLU A 247 31.85 10.84 -6.11
N THR A 248 32.50 10.26 -7.11
CA THR A 248 32.22 8.90 -7.58
C THR A 248 32.43 7.86 -6.48
N GLN A 249 33.51 8.01 -5.69
CA GLN A 249 33.81 7.11 -4.58
C GLN A 249 32.77 7.23 -3.46
N CYS A 250 32.30 8.45 -3.15
CA CYS A 250 31.24 8.66 -2.16
C CYS A 250 29.92 8.02 -2.61
N VAL A 251 29.52 8.24 -3.86
CA VAL A 251 28.27 7.66 -4.41
C VAL A 251 28.34 6.12 -4.38
N GLU A 252 29.44 5.53 -4.86
CA GLU A 252 29.61 4.07 -4.87
C GLU A 252 29.64 3.48 -3.45
N TYR A 253 30.32 4.15 -2.51
CA TYR A 253 30.37 3.69 -1.13
C TYR A 253 28.98 3.73 -0.46
N LEU A 254 28.23 4.81 -0.67
CA LEU A 254 26.92 5.02 -0.06
C LEU A 254 25.84 4.12 -0.66
N SER A 255 25.91 3.77 -1.95
CA SER A 255 24.98 2.81 -2.56
C SER A 255 25.19 1.38 -2.03
N LYS A 256 26.43 1.03 -1.66
CA LYS A 256 26.79 -0.30 -1.13
C LYS A 256 26.82 -0.38 0.40
N THR A 257 26.53 0.72 1.10
CA THR A 257 26.53 0.78 2.57
C THR A 257 25.14 1.14 3.06
N SER A 258 24.54 0.32 3.93
CA SER A 258 23.23 0.66 4.49
C SER A 258 23.29 1.93 5.34
N TYR A 259 22.19 2.70 5.38
CA TYR A 259 22.12 3.91 6.20
C TYR A 259 22.42 3.63 7.67
N ARG A 260 22.00 2.46 8.18
CA ARG A 260 22.41 1.97 9.51
C ARG A 260 23.92 1.96 9.69
N ASN A 261 24.62 1.31 8.76
CA ASN A 261 26.06 1.12 8.85
C ASN A 261 26.80 2.44 8.65
N TYR A 262 26.29 3.31 7.79
CA TYR A 262 26.82 4.66 7.62
C TYR A 262 26.77 5.47 8.93
N LEU A 263 25.61 5.47 9.61
CA LEU A 263 25.45 6.16 10.89
C LEU A 263 26.37 5.61 11.99
N LEU A 264 26.54 4.29 12.07
CA LEU A 264 27.38 3.67 13.10
C LEU A 264 28.88 3.77 12.80
N LYS A 265 29.28 3.50 11.55
CA LYS A 265 30.69 3.35 11.19
C LYS A 265 31.35 4.65 10.76
N ASN A 266 30.61 5.54 10.10
CA ASN A 266 31.16 6.79 9.55
C ASN A 266 30.79 7.99 10.42
N VAL A 267 29.50 8.13 10.76
CA VAL A 267 29.03 9.21 11.65
C VAL A 267 29.39 8.95 13.12
N LYS A 268 29.59 7.68 13.51
CA LYS A 268 29.92 7.25 14.88
C LYS A 268 28.83 7.50 15.92
N LEU A 269 27.56 7.48 15.50
CA LEU A 269 26.44 7.44 16.44
C LEU A 269 26.49 6.16 17.27
N SER A 270 25.96 6.21 18.50
CA SER A 270 25.71 5.01 19.28
C SER A 270 24.56 4.18 18.69
N GLU A 271 24.52 2.89 19.01
CA GLU A 271 23.39 2.02 18.67
C GLU A 271 22.05 2.61 19.14
N LYS A 272 22.00 3.20 20.34
CA LYS A 272 20.79 3.78 20.91
C LYS A 272 20.33 5.04 20.15
N ALA A 273 21.27 5.88 19.72
CA ALA A 273 20.96 7.04 18.88
C ALA A 273 20.44 6.63 17.50
N VAL A 274 21.02 5.59 16.88
CA VAL A 274 20.59 5.07 15.57
C VAL A 274 19.16 4.53 15.61
N LEU A 275 18.71 3.98 16.74
CA LEU A 275 17.32 3.51 16.88
C LEU A 275 16.28 4.61 16.64
N TYR A 276 16.62 5.89 16.82
CA TYR A 276 15.73 6.99 16.46
C TYR A 276 15.33 6.94 14.98
N PHE A 277 16.21 6.52 14.08
CA PHE A 277 15.92 6.45 12.64
C PHE A 277 15.29 5.11 12.22
N GLN A 278 15.12 4.16 13.15
CA GLN A 278 14.90 2.74 12.83
C GLN A 278 13.76 2.48 11.84
N ALA A 279 12.67 3.23 11.99
CA ALA A 279 11.44 3.04 11.23
C ALA A 279 11.06 4.24 10.36
N ARG A 280 11.95 5.23 10.17
CA ARG A 280 11.67 6.43 9.36
C ARG A 280 11.36 6.09 7.89
N SER A 281 11.95 5.02 7.36
CA SER A 281 11.74 4.53 5.99
C SER A 281 10.51 3.63 5.83
N ASN A 282 9.87 3.19 6.91
CA ASN A 282 8.85 2.14 6.84
C ASN A 282 7.64 2.52 5.98
N ASP A 283 7.12 3.73 6.11
CA ASP A 283 5.90 4.11 5.39
C ASP A 283 6.12 4.24 3.88
N PHE A 284 7.30 4.74 3.48
CA PHE A 284 7.66 4.98 2.09
C PHE A 284 8.23 3.75 1.40
N PHE A 285 9.17 3.05 2.04
CA PHE A 285 9.88 1.90 1.46
C PHE A 285 9.40 0.53 1.95
N ALA A 286 8.66 0.45 3.06
CA ALA A 286 8.27 -0.82 3.71
C ALA A 286 9.45 -1.69 4.19
N TYR A 287 10.59 -1.07 4.51
CA TYR A 287 11.72 -1.69 5.21
C TYR A 287 12.52 -0.70 6.05
N GLY A 288 13.29 -1.20 7.02
CA GLY A 288 14.10 -0.39 7.95
C GLY A 288 15.47 -0.02 7.39
N LEU A 289 16.17 0.90 8.08
CA LEU A 289 17.45 1.48 7.66
C LEU A 289 18.59 0.48 7.45
N GLU A 290 18.49 -0.74 7.98
CA GLU A 290 19.43 -1.82 7.71
C GLU A 290 19.38 -2.32 6.25
N SER A 291 18.27 -2.05 5.55
CA SER A 291 18.05 -2.41 4.15
C SER A 291 17.85 -1.18 3.25
N VAL A 292 18.08 0.04 3.75
CA VAL A 292 18.09 1.27 2.94
C VAL A 292 19.54 1.57 2.56
N PRO A 293 19.92 1.63 1.27
CA PRO A 293 21.20 2.19 0.86
C PRO A 293 21.38 3.60 1.45
N ALA A 294 22.57 3.94 1.94
CA ALA A 294 22.80 5.24 2.57
C ALA A 294 22.59 6.39 1.58
N LEU A 295 22.81 6.16 0.29
CA LEU A 295 22.53 7.14 -0.76
C LEU A 295 21.04 7.50 -0.82
N ASP A 296 20.16 6.49 -0.84
CA ASP A 296 18.71 6.63 -0.97
C ASP A 296 18.04 7.25 0.27
N ALA A 297 18.72 7.22 1.42
CA ALA A 297 18.27 7.91 2.63
C ALA A 297 18.08 9.43 2.42
N ARG A 298 18.73 10.01 1.41
CA ARG A 298 18.54 11.41 0.99
C ARG A 298 17.14 11.69 0.46
N ILE A 299 16.53 10.74 -0.26
CA ILE A 299 15.16 10.83 -0.78
C ILE A 299 14.15 10.85 0.38
N LEU A 300 14.54 10.30 1.54
CA LEU A 300 13.78 10.33 2.79
C LEU A 300 13.99 11.59 3.64
N ALA A 301 14.73 12.59 3.14
CA ALA A 301 15.18 13.76 3.91
C ALA A 301 15.97 13.43 5.19
N LEU A 302 16.64 12.26 5.24
CA LEU A 302 17.42 11.87 6.40
C LEU A 302 18.79 12.60 6.43
N PRO A 303 19.33 12.92 7.62
CA PRO A 303 20.51 13.77 7.75
C PRO A 303 21.83 13.01 7.54
N GLY A 304 22.92 13.78 7.46
CA GLY A 304 24.30 13.28 7.42
C GLY A 304 25.05 13.50 6.11
N PHE A 305 24.40 14.09 5.10
CA PHE A 305 24.97 14.14 3.74
C PHE A 305 25.49 15.52 3.33
N ASP A 306 25.13 16.59 4.05
CA ASP A 306 25.35 17.98 3.63
C ASP A 306 26.82 18.40 3.45
N GLY A 307 27.75 17.69 4.09
CA GLY A 307 29.19 17.92 3.95
C GLY A 307 29.89 16.98 2.97
N LEU A 308 29.17 16.04 2.36
CA LEU A 308 29.75 15.06 1.44
C LEU A 308 29.85 15.63 0.01
N PRO A 309 30.90 15.26 -0.75
CA PRO A 309 30.97 15.57 -2.18
C PRO A 309 30.05 14.60 -2.93
N ILE A 310 28.76 14.89 -3.04
CA ILE A 310 27.80 14.07 -3.80
C ILE A 310 26.93 14.96 -4.68
N PRO A 311 26.47 14.45 -5.84
CA PRO A 311 25.61 15.24 -6.73
C PRO A 311 24.27 15.54 -6.06
N PRO A 312 23.55 16.59 -6.50
CA PRO A 312 22.15 16.78 -6.11
C PRO A 312 21.29 15.56 -6.48
N LEU A 313 20.13 15.43 -5.86
CA LEU A 313 19.14 14.43 -6.26
C LEU A 313 18.77 14.62 -7.75
N SER A 314 18.45 13.51 -8.43
CA SER A 314 17.88 13.56 -9.78
C SER A 314 16.58 14.38 -9.79
N PRO A 315 16.12 14.89 -10.95
CA PRO A 315 14.83 15.56 -11.03
C PRO A 315 13.65 14.71 -10.51
N GLU A 316 13.66 13.40 -10.79
CA GLU A 316 12.62 12.47 -10.30
C GLU A 316 12.69 12.31 -8.78
N GLU A 317 13.87 12.01 -8.24
CA GLU A 317 14.10 11.88 -6.79
C GLU A 317 13.75 13.19 -6.05
N ALA A 318 14.12 14.32 -6.63
CA ALA A 318 13.77 15.63 -6.12
C ALA A 318 12.26 15.87 -6.17
N ALA A 319 11.55 15.42 -7.21
CA ALA A 319 10.10 15.54 -7.28
C ALA A 319 9.38 14.62 -6.28
N GLU A 320 9.87 13.40 -6.04
CA GLU A 320 9.34 12.51 -5.00
C GLU A 320 9.46 13.12 -3.60
N LEU A 321 10.63 13.70 -3.30
CA LEU A 321 10.86 14.37 -2.04
C LEU A 321 10.11 15.69 -1.93
N ASN A 322 10.08 16.49 -3.00
CA ASN A 322 9.72 17.91 -2.92
C ASN A 322 8.28 18.25 -3.25
N ASP A 323 7.62 17.48 -4.12
CA ASP A 323 6.25 17.80 -4.49
C ASP A 323 5.32 17.65 -3.29
N PRO A 324 4.34 18.55 -3.14
CA PRO A 324 3.42 18.50 -2.01
C PRO A 324 2.49 17.30 -2.12
N TYR A 325 2.33 16.57 -1.01
CA TYR A 325 1.45 15.39 -0.93
C TYR A 325 0.01 15.81 -0.62
N ILE A 326 -0.59 16.50 -1.59
CA ILE A 326 -1.91 17.16 -1.43
C ILE A 326 -2.97 16.66 -2.42
N TYR A 327 -2.60 15.75 -3.32
CA TYR A 327 -3.49 15.24 -4.37
C TYR A 327 -4.27 14.02 -3.88
N HIS A 328 -5.20 14.27 -2.95
CA HIS A 328 -5.93 13.24 -2.21
C HIS A 328 -7.44 13.30 -2.43
N PHE A 329 -8.04 12.13 -2.59
CA PHE A 329 -9.44 11.93 -2.21
C PHE A 329 -9.51 11.46 -0.74
N PRO A 330 -10.66 11.61 -0.06
CA PRO A 330 -10.86 11.05 1.28
C PRO A 330 -10.69 9.53 1.37
N ASP A 331 -11.00 8.80 0.30
CA ASP A 331 -10.76 7.36 0.17
C ASP A 331 -9.45 7.03 -0.59
N GLY A 332 -8.52 7.98 -0.67
CA GLY A 332 -7.28 7.84 -1.42
C GLY A 332 -7.54 7.46 -2.88
N ASN A 333 -6.79 6.51 -3.43
CA ASN A 333 -6.96 6.17 -4.85
C ASN A 333 -8.15 5.24 -5.13
N ALA A 334 -8.95 4.88 -4.11
CA ALA A 334 -10.18 4.12 -4.34
C ALA A 334 -11.17 4.88 -5.22
N SER A 335 -11.17 6.22 -5.14
CA SER A 335 -11.93 7.06 -6.07
C SER A 335 -11.49 6.87 -7.53
N LEU A 336 -10.20 6.64 -7.82
CA LEU A 336 -9.78 6.32 -9.20
C LEU A 336 -10.38 5.00 -9.69
N ALA A 337 -10.32 3.95 -8.85
CA ALA A 337 -10.89 2.65 -9.17
C ALA A 337 -12.40 2.75 -9.40
N ARG A 338 -13.11 3.48 -8.52
CA ARG A 338 -14.55 3.71 -8.62
C ARG A 338 -14.92 4.52 -9.86
N LEU A 339 -14.15 5.55 -10.20
CA LEU A 339 -14.33 6.32 -11.43
C LEU A 339 -14.16 5.44 -12.69
N LEU A 340 -13.13 4.59 -12.72
CA LEU A 340 -12.93 3.62 -13.82
C LEU A 340 -14.11 2.65 -13.94
N VAL A 341 -14.55 2.06 -12.83
CA VAL A 341 -15.70 1.14 -12.82
C VAL A 341 -16.98 1.85 -13.26
N ARG A 342 -17.29 3.04 -12.74
CA ARG A 342 -18.48 3.80 -13.17
C ARG A 342 -18.39 4.22 -14.65
N LYS A 343 -17.19 4.52 -15.16
CA LYS A 343 -17.01 4.85 -16.58
C LYS A 343 -17.33 3.67 -17.49
N MET A 344 -17.00 2.44 -17.06
CA MET A 344 -17.22 1.21 -17.83
C MET A 344 -18.59 0.57 -17.58
N ILE A 345 -19.16 0.75 -16.39
CA ILE A 345 -20.40 0.14 -15.90
C ILE A 345 -21.27 1.23 -15.23
N PRO A 346 -21.82 2.21 -15.99
CA PRO A 346 -22.46 3.41 -15.43
C PRO A 346 -23.66 3.15 -14.50
N GLN A 347 -24.31 2.00 -14.61
CA GLN A 347 -25.42 1.58 -13.78
C GLN A 347 -25.05 1.29 -12.33
N VAL A 348 -23.76 1.16 -11.98
CA VAL A 348 -23.32 0.92 -10.59
C VAL A 348 -23.57 2.11 -9.69
N ALA A 349 -23.53 3.34 -10.21
CA ALA A 349 -23.69 4.55 -9.42
C ALA A 349 -24.01 5.77 -10.29
N PRO A 350 -24.83 6.72 -9.81
CA PRO A 350 -25.07 7.98 -10.50
C PRO A 350 -23.83 8.88 -10.51
N GLY A 351 -23.92 10.00 -11.23
CA GLY A 351 -22.86 11.01 -11.32
C GLY A 351 -21.84 10.74 -12.43
N LYS A 352 -20.96 11.72 -12.65
CA LYS A 352 -19.99 11.71 -13.77
C LYS A 352 -18.65 12.38 -13.43
N THR A 353 -18.50 12.93 -12.23
CA THR A 353 -17.37 13.79 -11.86
C THR A 353 -16.54 13.18 -10.73
N MET A 354 -15.31 13.66 -10.56
CA MET A 354 -14.50 13.28 -9.40
C MET A 354 -15.05 13.82 -8.06
N LYS A 355 -15.99 14.78 -8.08
CA LYS A 355 -16.62 15.28 -6.85
C LYS A 355 -17.73 14.33 -6.40
N ASP A 356 -18.65 14.02 -7.30
CA ASP A 356 -19.81 13.19 -6.97
C ASP A 356 -19.44 11.73 -6.64
N ILE A 357 -18.28 11.22 -7.11
CA ILE A 357 -17.85 9.84 -6.82
C ILE A 357 -17.61 9.59 -5.33
N VAL A 358 -17.24 10.63 -4.59
CA VAL A 358 -16.81 10.55 -3.19
C VAL A 358 -17.96 10.07 -2.31
N LEU A 359 -19.18 10.56 -2.54
CA LEU A 359 -20.38 10.18 -1.80
C LEU A 359 -21.30 9.21 -2.57
N ALA A 360 -20.99 8.88 -3.82
CA ALA A 360 -21.80 7.97 -4.61
C ALA A 360 -21.87 6.57 -3.97
N LYS A 361 -23.06 6.05 -3.68
CA LYS A 361 -23.19 4.65 -3.25
C LYS A 361 -23.17 3.73 -4.46
N PHE A 362 -22.27 2.74 -4.47
CA PHE A 362 -22.17 1.75 -5.54
C PHE A 362 -23.14 0.60 -5.28
N ASP A 363 -23.94 0.25 -6.30
CA ASP A 363 -24.73 -0.98 -6.34
C ASP A 363 -23.88 -2.11 -6.94
N TYR A 364 -23.31 -2.93 -6.05
CA TYR A 364 -22.46 -4.07 -6.43
C TYR A 364 -23.22 -5.13 -7.22
N SER A 365 -24.56 -5.18 -7.14
CA SER A 365 -25.38 -6.12 -7.94
C SER A 365 -25.29 -5.83 -9.45
N LYS A 366 -24.82 -4.64 -9.82
CA LYS A 366 -24.71 -4.21 -11.22
C LYS A 366 -23.37 -4.55 -11.87
N LEU A 367 -22.39 -4.99 -11.09
CA LEU A 367 -21.02 -5.24 -11.56
C LEU A 367 -20.95 -6.39 -12.57
N ASP A 368 -21.72 -7.46 -12.37
CA ASP A 368 -21.63 -8.69 -13.15
C ASP A 368 -22.98 -9.09 -13.80
N ILE A 369 -23.50 -8.24 -14.69
CA ILE A 369 -24.74 -8.52 -15.43
C ILE A 369 -24.41 -9.04 -16.84
N PRO A 370 -24.97 -10.21 -17.28
CA PRO A 370 -24.69 -10.80 -18.59
C PRO A 370 -24.92 -9.90 -19.82
N GLY A 371 -25.80 -8.90 -19.72
CA GLY A 371 -26.05 -7.93 -20.79
C GLY A 371 -25.04 -6.78 -20.89
N ASN A 372 -24.10 -6.66 -19.95
CA ASN A 372 -23.10 -5.60 -19.99
C ASN A 372 -21.92 -5.97 -20.89
N ASN A 373 -21.38 -5.00 -21.62
CA ASN A 373 -20.12 -5.18 -22.35
C ASN A 373 -18.92 -5.36 -21.40
N VAL A 374 -18.94 -4.72 -20.23
CA VAL A 374 -17.93 -4.93 -19.19
C VAL A 374 -18.60 -5.53 -17.96
N ARG A 375 -18.02 -6.63 -17.49
CA ARG A 375 -18.46 -7.34 -16.30
C ARG A 375 -17.29 -7.41 -15.32
N LEU A 376 -17.56 -7.16 -14.05
CA LEU A 376 -16.60 -7.24 -12.97
C LEU A 376 -17.11 -8.26 -11.96
N ARG A 377 -16.45 -9.41 -11.90
CA ARG A 377 -16.83 -10.55 -11.07
C ARG A 377 -15.84 -10.71 -9.92
N LEU A 378 -16.35 -10.44 -8.72
CA LEU A 378 -15.61 -10.53 -7.45
C LEU A 378 -15.65 -11.96 -6.89
N ASN A 379 -14.86 -12.21 -5.85
CA ASN A 379 -14.74 -13.52 -5.18
C ASN A 379 -14.43 -14.68 -6.15
N SER A 380 -13.71 -14.40 -7.23
CA SER A 380 -13.41 -15.30 -8.34
C SER A 380 -11.91 -15.39 -8.56
N THR A 381 -11.31 -16.49 -8.10
CA THR A 381 -9.86 -16.67 -8.19
C THR A 381 -9.51 -17.40 -9.48
N VAL A 382 -8.77 -16.76 -10.37
CA VAL A 382 -8.22 -17.42 -11.56
C VAL A 382 -7.11 -18.37 -11.12
N VAL A 383 -7.20 -19.61 -11.60
CA VAL A 383 -6.33 -20.72 -11.19
C VAL A 383 -5.58 -21.36 -12.34
N THR A 384 -6.01 -21.11 -13.57
CA THR A 384 -5.35 -21.63 -14.77
C THR A 384 -5.60 -20.68 -15.92
N VAL A 385 -4.55 -20.37 -16.67
CA VAL A 385 -4.62 -19.68 -17.96
C VAL A 385 -3.73 -20.47 -18.92
N LYS A 386 -4.29 -20.88 -20.05
CA LYS A 386 -3.58 -21.56 -21.14
C LYS A 386 -3.80 -20.80 -22.44
N ASP A 387 -2.77 -20.72 -23.26
CA ASP A 387 -2.90 -20.20 -24.62
C ASP A 387 -2.38 -21.23 -25.63
N PRO A 388 -3.24 -22.12 -26.12
CA PRO A 388 -2.82 -23.16 -27.07
C PRO A 388 -2.64 -22.64 -28.50
N HIS A 389 -2.33 -21.34 -28.67
CA HIS A 389 -2.16 -20.62 -29.94
C HIS A 389 -3.47 -20.40 -30.72
N GLY A 390 -4.53 -20.03 -29.99
CA GLY A 390 -5.85 -19.70 -30.50
C GLY A 390 -6.59 -18.72 -29.57
N ASP A 391 -7.72 -19.11 -29.02
CA ASP A 391 -8.36 -18.36 -27.94
C ASP A 391 -7.85 -18.83 -26.57
N VAL A 392 -7.54 -17.87 -25.71
CA VAL A 392 -7.08 -18.11 -24.34
C VAL A 392 -8.15 -18.84 -23.55
N GLN A 393 -7.76 -19.92 -22.87
CA GLN A 393 -8.61 -20.70 -21.97
C GLN A 393 -8.33 -20.29 -20.53
N ILE A 394 -9.38 -19.92 -19.78
CA ILE A 394 -9.24 -19.45 -18.40
C ILE A 394 -10.10 -20.30 -17.47
N GLY A 395 -9.45 -20.83 -16.44
CA GLY A 395 -10.07 -21.52 -15.31
C GLY A 395 -10.14 -20.62 -14.08
N TYR A 396 -11.31 -20.48 -13.48
CA TYR A 396 -11.47 -19.75 -12.22
C TYR A 396 -12.36 -20.50 -11.22
N MET A 397 -12.09 -20.31 -9.92
CA MET A 397 -12.91 -20.82 -8.84
C MET A 397 -13.84 -19.74 -8.29
N ASP A 398 -15.14 -20.02 -8.25
CA ASP A 398 -16.14 -19.14 -7.64
C ASP A 398 -16.02 -19.11 -6.10
N LYS A 399 -16.79 -18.26 -5.41
CA LYS A 399 -16.78 -18.16 -3.95
C LYS A 399 -17.02 -19.49 -3.21
N ASN A 400 -17.75 -20.42 -3.82
CA ASN A 400 -18.09 -21.73 -3.26
C ASN A 400 -17.04 -22.81 -3.58
N GLY A 401 -16.01 -22.49 -4.37
CA GLY A 401 -14.97 -23.42 -4.78
C GLY A 401 -15.31 -24.23 -6.03
N LYS A 402 -16.38 -23.90 -6.74
CA LYS A 402 -16.70 -24.52 -8.03
C LYS A 402 -15.72 -24.00 -9.09
N LEU A 403 -15.13 -24.93 -9.85
CA LEU A 403 -14.26 -24.61 -10.99
C LEU A 403 -15.09 -24.36 -12.25
N HIS A 404 -14.77 -23.27 -12.94
CA HIS A 404 -15.41 -22.82 -14.17
C HIS A 404 -14.38 -22.66 -15.28
N ARG A 405 -14.83 -22.82 -16.53
CA ARG A 405 -14.02 -22.59 -17.73
C ARG A 405 -14.68 -21.54 -18.63
N ILE A 406 -13.89 -20.55 -19.03
CA ILE A 406 -14.26 -19.52 -20.01
C ILE A 406 -13.18 -19.39 -21.08
N GLN A 407 -13.51 -18.70 -22.16
CA GLN A 407 -12.63 -18.47 -23.30
C GLN A 407 -12.53 -16.96 -23.62
N ALA A 408 -11.36 -16.49 -24.05
CA ALA A 408 -11.17 -15.10 -24.46
C ALA A 408 -10.22 -14.94 -25.66
N ASN A 409 -10.39 -13.87 -26.45
CA ASN A 409 -9.43 -13.53 -27.51
C ASN A 409 -8.08 -13.12 -26.92
N HIS A 410 -8.10 -12.33 -25.84
CA HIS A 410 -6.93 -11.86 -25.11
C HIS A 410 -7.09 -12.06 -23.60
N SER A 411 -5.97 -12.19 -22.89
CA SER A 411 -5.94 -12.14 -21.42
C SER A 411 -4.86 -11.21 -20.91
N ILE A 412 -5.17 -10.44 -19.87
CA ILE A 412 -4.18 -9.59 -19.18
C ILE A 412 -4.05 -10.07 -17.74
N MET A 413 -2.85 -10.49 -17.37
CA MET A 413 -2.50 -10.84 -15.99
C MET A 413 -2.15 -9.56 -15.22
N ALA A 414 -3.10 -9.03 -14.46
CA ALA A 414 -2.97 -7.78 -13.68
C ALA A 414 -2.92 -8.03 -12.15
N GLY A 415 -2.77 -9.28 -11.72
CA GLY A 415 -2.51 -9.69 -10.34
C GLY A 415 -1.03 -9.63 -9.98
N TYR A 416 -0.65 -10.19 -8.83
CA TYR A 416 0.76 -10.20 -8.40
C TYR A 416 1.63 -11.01 -9.36
N ASN A 417 2.74 -10.44 -9.83
CA ASN A 417 3.61 -11.09 -10.83
C ASN A 417 4.13 -12.45 -10.36
N MET A 418 4.47 -12.56 -9.07
CA MET A 418 4.93 -13.81 -8.46
C MET A 418 3.89 -14.95 -8.49
N MET A 419 2.59 -14.67 -8.71
CA MET A 419 1.56 -15.70 -8.82
C MET A 419 1.39 -16.23 -10.26
N ILE A 420 1.79 -15.45 -11.27
CA ILE A 420 1.59 -15.79 -12.68
C ILE A 420 2.24 -17.13 -13.06
N PRO A 421 3.48 -17.48 -12.65
CA PRO A 421 4.06 -18.80 -12.91
C PRO A 421 3.20 -20.00 -12.49
N HIS A 422 2.35 -19.82 -11.45
CA HIS A 422 1.48 -20.87 -10.93
C HIS A 422 0.16 -20.99 -11.71
N ILE A 423 -0.26 -19.90 -12.36
CA ILE A 423 -1.50 -19.80 -13.13
C ILE A 423 -1.25 -20.14 -14.61
N VAL A 424 -0.16 -19.63 -15.19
CA VAL A 424 0.24 -19.79 -16.59
C VAL A 424 1.42 -20.76 -16.65
N LYS A 425 1.12 -22.06 -16.60
CA LYS A 425 2.16 -23.11 -16.45
C LYS A 425 3.03 -23.31 -17.70
N GLU A 426 2.56 -22.90 -18.87
CA GLU A 426 3.24 -23.05 -20.16
C GLU A 426 4.35 -22.01 -20.39
N MET A 427 4.47 -21.04 -19.47
CA MET A 427 5.46 -19.97 -19.57
C MET A 427 6.91 -20.49 -19.51
N PRO A 428 7.85 -19.88 -20.27
CA PRO A 428 9.28 -20.23 -20.23
C PRO A 428 9.86 -20.14 -18.81
N GLN A 429 10.82 -21.01 -18.50
CA GLN A 429 11.36 -21.12 -17.14
C GLN A 429 12.09 -19.83 -16.70
N ASP A 430 12.82 -19.19 -17.60
CA ASP A 430 13.54 -17.94 -17.31
C ASP A 430 12.57 -16.80 -16.97
N GLN A 431 11.44 -16.72 -17.70
CA GLN A 431 10.38 -15.76 -17.39
C GLN A 431 9.72 -16.04 -16.04
N LYS A 432 9.44 -17.31 -15.72
CA LYS A 432 8.92 -17.69 -14.40
C LYS A 432 9.87 -17.29 -13.27
N ALA A 433 11.17 -17.52 -13.46
CA ALA A 433 12.20 -17.14 -12.49
C ALA A 433 12.27 -15.62 -12.32
N ALA A 434 12.19 -14.87 -13.42
CA ALA A 434 12.18 -13.41 -13.39
C ALA A 434 10.94 -12.84 -12.66
N LEU A 435 9.74 -13.37 -12.94
CA LEU A 435 8.51 -12.98 -12.25
C LEU A 435 8.55 -13.25 -10.75
N ALA A 436 9.20 -14.33 -10.32
CA ALA A 436 9.35 -14.69 -8.91
C ALA A 436 10.29 -13.76 -8.12
N LYS A 437 11.12 -12.94 -8.81
CA LYS A 437 12.03 -11.98 -8.15
C LYS A 437 11.32 -10.74 -7.60
N ASN A 438 10.12 -10.37 -8.09
CA ASN A 438 9.33 -9.30 -7.49
C ASN A 438 8.62 -9.79 -6.22
N VAL A 439 9.37 -9.85 -5.11
CA VAL A 439 8.86 -10.28 -3.81
C VAL A 439 8.25 -9.08 -3.09
N LYS A 440 6.93 -9.09 -2.96
CA LYS A 440 6.15 -8.00 -2.35
C LYS A 440 6.58 -7.71 -0.91
N LEU A 441 6.66 -6.43 -0.57
CA LEU A 441 6.94 -5.94 0.79
C LEU A 441 5.62 -5.81 1.58
N SER A 442 5.63 -6.19 2.86
CA SER A 442 4.40 -6.26 3.66
C SER A 442 4.11 -4.95 4.41
N THR A 443 2.85 -4.53 4.41
CA THR A 443 2.37 -3.34 5.14
C THR A 443 1.01 -3.59 5.78
N ILE A 444 0.70 -2.84 6.84
CA ILE A 444 -0.62 -2.80 7.49
C ILE A 444 -1.06 -1.35 7.61
N TYR A 445 -2.21 -1.04 7.05
CA TYR A 445 -2.88 0.25 7.21
C TYR A 445 -4.12 0.08 8.07
N SER A 446 -4.00 0.46 9.33
CA SER A 446 -5.09 0.40 10.29
C SER A 446 -5.83 1.74 10.34
N LYS A 447 -7.16 1.65 10.23
CA LYS A 447 -8.11 2.76 10.32
C LYS A 447 -8.86 2.65 11.62
N VAL A 448 -8.61 3.60 12.52
CA VAL A 448 -9.14 3.58 13.89
C VAL A 448 -10.01 4.81 14.08
N ILE A 449 -11.31 4.60 14.19
CA ILE A 449 -12.25 5.69 14.45
C ILE A 449 -12.20 6.02 15.93
N ILE A 450 -11.81 7.26 16.24
CA ILE A 450 -11.86 7.78 17.60
C ILE A 450 -13.00 8.78 17.74
N ARG A 451 -13.63 8.80 18.93
CA ARG A 451 -14.80 9.63 19.25
C ARG A 451 -14.52 11.13 19.15
N ASN A 452 -13.31 11.52 19.49
CA ASN A 452 -12.80 12.89 19.46
C ASN A 452 -11.26 12.82 19.42
N TRP A 453 -10.60 13.91 19.03
CA TRP A 453 -9.14 14.00 18.94
C TRP A 453 -8.56 15.08 19.88
N GLN A 454 -9.24 15.34 21.00
CA GLN A 454 -8.77 16.26 22.03
C GLN A 454 -7.39 15.87 22.59
N ALA A 455 -7.07 14.57 22.66
CA ALA A 455 -5.77 14.09 23.14
C ALA A 455 -4.61 14.55 22.24
N PHE A 456 -4.81 14.52 20.91
CA PHE A 456 -3.86 15.06 19.94
C PHE A 456 -3.69 16.57 20.11
N ALA A 457 -4.81 17.30 20.21
CA ALA A 457 -4.80 18.74 20.42
C ALA A 457 -4.08 19.16 21.72
N LYS A 458 -4.33 18.46 22.84
CA LYS A 458 -3.66 18.70 24.14
C LYS A 458 -2.15 18.48 24.09
N LEU A 459 -1.69 17.52 23.28
CA LEU A 459 -0.27 17.24 23.09
C LEU A 459 0.36 18.09 21.99
N GLY A 460 -0.41 18.92 21.29
CA GLY A 460 0.08 19.76 20.21
C GLY A 460 0.58 18.98 18.99
N VAL A 461 0.00 17.79 18.71
CA VAL A 461 0.45 16.92 17.61
C VAL A 461 -0.69 16.52 16.68
N HIS A 462 -0.43 16.43 15.37
CA HIS A 462 -1.35 15.83 14.38
C HIS A 462 -0.82 14.51 13.79
N GLU A 463 0.48 14.27 13.94
CA GLU A 463 1.17 13.08 13.47
C GLU A 463 2.29 12.71 14.45
N ILE A 464 2.44 11.41 14.71
CA ILE A 464 3.41 10.86 15.63
C ILE A 464 4.20 9.75 14.94
N TYR A 465 5.52 9.91 14.94
CA TYR A 465 6.47 8.86 14.61
C TYR A 465 6.80 8.02 15.85
N THR A 466 6.91 6.70 15.69
CA THR A 466 7.39 5.82 16.76
C THR A 466 8.55 4.96 16.26
N PRO A 467 9.75 5.06 16.86
CA PRO A 467 10.89 4.33 16.35
C PRO A 467 10.81 2.80 16.52
N LYS A 468 10.16 2.32 17.60
CA LYS A 468 10.21 0.91 18.01
C LYS A 468 8.86 0.31 18.46
N MET A 469 7.76 1.05 18.33
CA MET A 469 6.42 0.51 18.59
C MET A 469 5.86 -0.24 17.37
N PRO A 470 4.85 -1.13 17.53
CA PRO A 470 4.29 -1.92 16.43
C PRO A 470 3.79 -1.08 15.24
N TYR A 471 3.15 0.06 15.51
CA TYR A 471 2.72 1.01 14.47
C TYR A 471 3.65 2.22 14.42
N THR A 472 4.49 2.28 13.40
CA THR A 472 5.61 3.22 13.30
C THR A 472 5.17 4.65 12.95
N ARG A 473 3.93 4.83 12.47
CA ARG A 473 3.31 6.13 12.20
C ARG A 473 1.87 6.12 12.69
N VAL A 474 1.45 7.17 13.39
CA VAL A 474 0.06 7.41 13.83
C VAL A 474 -0.31 8.84 13.49
N LYS A 475 -1.26 9.05 12.58
CA LYS A 475 -1.67 10.39 12.13
C LYS A 475 -3.18 10.58 12.14
N LEU A 476 -3.62 11.82 12.37
CA LEU A 476 -4.97 12.27 12.09
C LEU A 476 -5.25 12.21 10.58
N ASP A 477 -6.52 12.06 10.20
CA ASP A 477 -6.92 12.00 8.78
C ASP A 477 -6.53 13.27 8.01
N TYR A 478 -6.36 13.16 6.69
CA TYR A 478 -6.03 14.31 5.88
C TYR A 478 -7.20 15.32 5.80
N PRO A 479 -6.93 16.64 5.82
CA PRO A 479 -7.97 17.67 5.83
C PRO A 479 -8.52 17.94 4.42
N VAL A 480 -9.23 16.95 3.86
CA VAL A 480 -9.77 16.97 2.49
C VAL A 480 -11.28 17.27 2.49
N ASN A 481 -11.69 18.25 1.69
CA ASN A 481 -13.09 18.60 1.45
C ASN A 481 -13.41 18.51 -0.05
N ILE A 482 -14.31 17.60 -0.43
CA ILE A 482 -14.64 17.37 -1.85
C ILE A 482 -16.05 16.78 -1.99
N GLY A 483 -16.81 17.28 -2.97
CA GLY A 483 -18.08 16.64 -3.38
C GLY A 483 -19.15 16.53 -2.30
N GLY A 484 -19.15 17.44 -1.32
CA GLY A 484 -20.06 17.40 -0.16
C GLY A 484 -19.52 16.62 1.04
N TYR A 485 -18.41 15.89 0.90
CA TYR A 485 -17.67 15.34 2.04
C TYR A 485 -16.84 16.43 2.70
N SER A 486 -16.76 16.39 4.03
CA SER A 486 -15.89 17.28 4.80
C SER A 486 -15.17 16.51 5.90
N HIS A 487 -13.87 16.78 6.05
CA HIS A 487 -13.06 16.24 7.14
C HIS A 487 -13.56 16.72 8.52
N SER A 488 -13.08 16.08 9.59
CA SER A 488 -13.37 16.49 10.97
C SER A 488 -12.83 17.89 11.26
N GLN A 489 -13.70 18.82 11.69
CA GLN A 489 -13.36 20.26 11.74
C GLN A 489 -12.79 20.74 13.08
N ASN A 490 -13.07 20.05 14.19
CA ASN A 490 -12.61 20.47 15.51
C ASN A 490 -12.35 19.27 16.44
N PRO A 491 -11.56 19.44 17.51
CA PRO A 491 -11.15 18.34 18.40
C PRO A 491 -12.27 17.53 19.06
N ASN A 492 -13.51 18.03 19.10
CA ASN A 492 -14.65 17.32 19.69
C ASN A 492 -15.34 16.36 18.71
N GLU A 493 -15.02 16.43 17.43
CA GLU A 493 -15.63 15.58 16.40
C GLU A 493 -14.92 14.22 16.28
N PRO A 494 -15.65 13.16 15.90
CA PRO A 494 -15.02 11.89 15.54
C PRO A 494 -14.09 12.03 14.33
N ILE A 495 -12.98 11.31 14.35
CA ILE A 495 -12.00 11.29 13.26
C ILE A 495 -11.44 9.88 13.05
N CYS A 496 -11.01 9.59 11.83
CA CYS A 496 -10.25 8.38 11.52
C CYS A 496 -8.76 8.62 11.76
N LEU A 497 -8.13 7.81 12.59
CA LEU A 497 -6.68 7.71 12.62
C LEU A 497 -6.21 6.81 11.49
N HIS A 498 -5.06 7.14 10.91
CA HIS A 498 -4.29 6.25 10.08
C HIS A 498 -3.04 5.80 10.84
N MET A 499 -2.90 4.49 10.99
CA MET A 499 -1.76 3.88 11.65
C MET A 499 -1.05 2.93 10.68
N VAL A 500 0.27 3.04 10.58
CA VAL A 500 1.12 2.25 9.68
C VAL A 500 1.92 1.24 10.48
N SER A 501 1.90 -0.03 10.09
CA SER A 501 2.82 -1.04 10.59
C SER A 501 3.51 -1.76 9.44
N VAL A 502 4.82 -1.98 9.60
CA VAL A 502 5.66 -2.72 8.67
C VAL A 502 6.39 -3.79 9.47
N PRO A 503 5.88 -5.04 9.48
CA PRO A 503 6.37 -6.10 10.36
C PRO A 503 7.62 -6.79 9.80
N ILE A 504 8.56 -6.01 9.28
CA ILE A 504 9.80 -6.50 8.69
C ILE A 504 10.90 -6.73 9.74
N SER A 505 11.75 -7.71 9.50
CA SER A 505 12.87 -8.04 10.39
C SER A 505 14.01 -7.04 10.25
N SER A 506 14.58 -6.62 11.37
CA SER A 506 15.80 -5.81 11.43
C SER A 506 17.09 -6.64 11.41
N ASP A 507 17.01 -7.94 11.12
CA ASP A 507 18.16 -8.84 11.00
C ASP A 507 19.09 -8.41 9.85
N THR A 508 20.33 -8.08 10.15
CA THR A 508 21.31 -7.59 9.16
C THR A 508 21.94 -8.71 8.32
N THR A 509 21.67 -9.98 8.63
CA THR A 509 22.27 -11.14 7.93
C THR A 509 21.45 -11.60 6.71
N GLN A 510 20.22 -11.08 6.56
CA GLN A 510 19.28 -11.47 5.51
C GLN A 510 19.19 -10.42 4.41
N ASP A 511 19.00 -10.85 3.15
CA ASP A 511 18.64 -9.96 2.06
C ASP A 511 17.19 -9.44 2.19
N LEU A 512 16.86 -8.37 1.46
CA LEU A 512 15.54 -7.74 1.54
C LEU A 512 14.41 -8.71 1.13
N ARG A 513 14.62 -9.54 0.11
CA ARG A 513 13.61 -10.50 -0.36
C ARG A 513 13.32 -11.59 0.68
N THR A 514 14.31 -12.04 1.44
CA THR A 514 14.14 -13.00 2.54
C THR A 514 13.35 -12.37 3.67
N LYS A 515 13.70 -11.14 4.07
CA LYS A 515 12.95 -10.38 5.08
C LYS A 515 11.49 -10.20 4.68
N ALA A 516 11.23 -9.87 3.41
CA ALA A 516 9.88 -9.72 2.88
C ALA A 516 9.05 -11.02 3.01
N ARG A 517 9.65 -12.18 2.71
CA ARG A 517 8.99 -13.49 2.87
C ARG A 517 8.68 -13.82 4.33
N VAL A 518 9.58 -13.49 5.25
CA VAL A 518 9.37 -13.67 6.70
C VAL A 518 8.26 -12.76 7.20
N ALA A 519 8.28 -11.47 6.83
CA ALA A 519 7.26 -10.49 7.18
C ALA A 519 5.87 -10.92 6.70
N ARG A 520 5.79 -11.42 5.45
CA ARG A 520 4.56 -11.97 4.87
C ARG A 520 4.02 -13.14 5.69
N TYR A 521 4.87 -14.09 6.09
CA TYR A 521 4.44 -15.23 6.89
C TYR A 521 3.88 -14.77 8.23
N LYS A 522 4.65 -13.95 8.95
CA LYS A 522 4.22 -13.36 10.24
C LYS A 522 2.85 -12.71 10.09
N LEU A 523 2.70 -11.81 9.12
CA LEU A 523 1.48 -11.04 8.93
C LEU A 523 0.25 -11.90 8.59
N LEU A 524 0.40 -12.93 7.75
CA LEU A 524 -0.71 -13.82 7.41
C LEU A 524 -1.16 -14.68 8.60
N THR A 525 -0.26 -14.99 9.52
CA THR A 525 -0.54 -15.79 10.72
C THR A 525 -0.99 -14.97 11.93
N THR A 526 -0.77 -13.65 11.94
CA THR A 526 -1.23 -12.80 13.05
C THR A 526 -2.74 -12.61 13.00
N PRO A 527 -3.48 -12.99 14.06
CA PRO A 527 -4.93 -12.82 14.14
C PRO A 527 -5.33 -11.36 14.43
N PHE A 528 -6.62 -11.05 14.22
CA PHE A 528 -7.13 -9.69 14.40
C PHE A 528 -6.98 -9.15 15.82
N ASP A 529 -7.26 -9.98 16.83
CA ASP A 529 -7.25 -9.62 18.25
C ASP A 529 -5.85 -9.22 18.73
N GLU A 530 -4.79 -9.84 18.20
CA GLU A 530 -3.41 -9.43 18.47
C GLU A 530 -3.13 -8.03 17.89
N LEU A 531 -3.49 -7.78 16.62
CA LEU A 531 -3.29 -6.48 15.98
C LEU A 531 -4.14 -5.38 16.62
N GLU A 532 -5.37 -5.70 17.02
CA GLU A 532 -6.26 -4.80 17.76
C GLU A 532 -5.67 -4.46 19.14
N LYS A 533 -5.14 -5.46 19.85
CA LYS A 533 -4.50 -5.26 21.14
C LYS A 533 -3.29 -4.34 21.01
N ASP A 534 -2.48 -4.48 19.97
CA ASP A 534 -1.35 -3.59 19.70
C ASP A 534 -1.80 -2.15 19.45
N ILE A 535 -2.83 -1.94 18.62
CA ILE A 535 -3.43 -0.62 18.39
C ILE A 535 -3.88 0.01 19.71
N ARG A 536 -4.68 -0.74 20.49
CA ARG A 536 -5.28 -0.26 21.73
C ARG A 536 -4.23 0.08 22.78
N ASN A 537 -3.24 -0.80 22.95
CA ASN A 537 -2.14 -0.59 23.90
C ASN A 537 -1.28 0.61 23.50
N GLN A 538 -0.91 0.71 22.22
CA GLN A 538 -0.08 1.79 21.72
C GLN A 538 -0.78 3.16 21.88
N LEU A 539 -2.04 3.28 21.45
CA LEU A 539 -2.81 4.52 21.63
C LEU A 539 -3.00 4.86 23.12
N GLN A 540 -3.25 3.86 23.97
CA GLN A 540 -3.39 4.10 25.41
C GLN A 540 -2.09 4.61 26.05
N ARG A 541 -0.93 4.11 25.64
CA ARG A 541 0.38 4.57 26.12
C ARG A 541 0.70 6.00 25.65
N MET A 542 0.36 6.32 24.41
CA MET A 542 0.57 7.67 23.85
C MET A 542 -0.31 8.74 24.50
N PHE A 543 -1.58 8.42 24.75
CA PHE A 543 -2.61 9.43 25.02
C PHE A 543 -3.29 9.31 26.39
N GLY A 544 -3.01 8.24 27.13
CA GLY A 544 -3.69 7.95 28.40
C GLY A 544 -3.51 9.04 29.45
N SER A 545 -2.30 9.60 29.56
CA SER A 545 -1.97 10.67 30.50
C SER A 545 -2.74 11.97 30.25
N VAL A 546 -3.27 12.18 29.05
CA VAL A 546 -4.06 13.37 28.67
C VAL A 546 -5.57 13.09 28.57
N GLY A 547 -6.00 11.91 29.02
CA GLY A 547 -7.40 11.54 29.21
C GLY A 547 -7.99 10.59 28.17
N PHE A 548 -7.20 10.08 27.22
CA PHE A 548 -7.69 9.06 26.28
C PHE A 548 -7.92 7.73 26.99
N ASN A 549 -9.04 7.09 26.67
CA ASN A 549 -9.38 5.76 27.13
C ASN A 549 -9.76 4.89 25.93
N HIS A 550 -8.85 3.99 25.56
CA HIS A 550 -9.01 3.13 24.38
C HIS A 550 -10.29 2.27 24.42
N LYS A 551 -10.87 1.99 25.60
CA LYS A 551 -12.12 1.22 25.74
C LYS A 551 -13.38 2.04 25.44
N LYS A 552 -13.31 3.37 25.57
CA LYS A 552 -14.45 4.29 25.38
C LYS A 552 -14.34 5.14 24.12
N ASP A 553 -13.11 5.49 23.75
CA ASP A 553 -12.83 6.49 22.73
C ASP A 553 -12.63 5.86 21.35
N ILE A 554 -12.23 4.59 21.26
CA ILE A 554 -12.20 3.86 19.98
C ILE A 554 -13.61 3.36 19.67
N LEU A 555 -14.16 3.80 18.54
CA LEU A 555 -15.51 3.48 18.06
C LEU A 555 -15.52 2.38 16.99
N GLY A 556 -14.40 2.15 16.31
CA GLY A 556 -14.30 1.12 15.26
C GLY A 556 -12.87 0.96 14.78
N ILE A 557 -12.53 -0.25 14.33
CA ILE A 557 -11.22 -0.60 13.80
C ILE A 557 -11.40 -1.40 12.51
N THR A 558 -10.71 -0.98 11.46
CA THR A 558 -10.52 -1.75 10.23
C THR A 558 -9.03 -1.87 9.98
N ILE A 559 -8.53 -3.09 9.79
CA ILE A 559 -7.12 -3.39 9.57
C ILE A 559 -6.95 -3.84 8.13
N ASN A 560 -6.37 -3.00 7.29
CA ASN A 560 -6.05 -3.38 5.92
C ASN A 560 -4.68 -4.04 5.90
N ARG A 561 -4.69 -5.36 5.85
CA ARG A 561 -3.51 -6.20 5.91
C ARG A 561 -3.02 -6.49 4.50
N TRP A 562 -1.82 -6.05 4.17
CA TRP A 562 -1.19 -6.32 2.89
C TRP A 562 0.09 -7.12 3.07
N ALA A 563 -0.07 -8.45 3.20
CA ALA A 563 1.06 -9.39 3.19
C ALA A 563 1.77 -9.41 1.82
N HIS A 564 1.10 -8.90 0.79
CA HIS A 564 1.62 -8.62 -0.54
C HIS A 564 1.41 -7.14 -0.86
N GLY A 565 2.08 -6.28 -0.09
CA GLY A 565 1.94 -4.83 -0.10
C GLY A 565 2.59 -4.15 -1.32
N TYR A 566 3.68 -3.45 -1.07
CA TYR A 566 4.40 -2.73 -2.11
C TYR A 566 5.06 -3.69 -3.10
N SER A 567 5.18 -3.25 -4.36
CA SER A 567 6.09 -3.89 -5.32
C SER A 567 7.50 -3.89 -4.72
N TYR A 568 8.30 -4.90 -5.07
CA TYR A 568 9.73 -4.80 -4.86
C TYR A 568 10.29 -3.66 -5.72
N PHE A 569 11.20 -2.89 -5.14
CA PHE A 569 12.01 -1.88 -5.82
C PHE A 569 13.43 -2.40 -5.94
N GLU A 570 14.15 -2.01 -6.98
CA GLU A 570 15.60 -2.24 -7.01
C GLU A 570 16.25 -1.69 -5.73
N ASN A 571 17.20 -2.44 -5.19
CA ASN A 571 17.92 -2.04 -3.99
C ASN A 571 19.42 -2.31 -4.16
N SER A 572 20.21 -1.26 -4.29
CA SER A 572 21.65 -1.33 -4.59
C SER A 572 22.50 -2.04 -3.53
N LEU A 573 21.96 -2.35 -2.34
CA LEU A 573 22.63 -3.24 -1.38
C LEU A 573 22.58 -4.72 -1.79
N TYR A 574 21.60 -5.11 -2.59
CA TYR A 574 21.28 -6.52 -2.87
C TYR A 574 21.12 -6.84 -4.36
N ASP A 575 20.96 -5.82 -5.20
CA ASP A 575 20.68 -5.94 -6.62
C ASP A 575 21.75 -5.19 -7.45
N ASP A 576 22.03 -5.72 -8.64
CA ASP A 576 22.74 -5.02 -9.71
C ASP A 576 21.71 -4.42 -10.67
N GLU A 577 21.90 -3.15 -11.04
CA GLU A 577 20.97 -2.36 -11.87
C GLU A 577 20.71 -3.02 -13.23
N ASN A 578 21.77 -3.44 -13.93
CA ASN A 578 21.65 -4.06 -15.26
C ASN A 578 20.94 -5.42 -15.17
N GLU A 579 21.23 -6.21 -14.13
CA GLU A 579 20.53 -7.47 -13.89
C GLU A 579 19.06 -7.26 -13.51
N ALA A 580 18.74 -6.19 -12.77
CA ALA A 580 17.39 -5.82 -12.41
C ALA A 580 16.59 -5.41 -13.65
N GLU A 581 17.13 -4.55 -14.51
CA GLU A 581 16.48 -4.13 -15.77
C GLU A 581 16.17 -5.34 -16.66
N LYS A 582 17.19 -6.19 -16.92
CA LYS A 582 16.99 -7.43 -17.70
C LYS A 582 15.96 -8.36 -17.08
N THR A 583 15.92 -8.45 -15.74
CA THR A 583 14.92 -9.23 -15.02
C THR A 583 13.52 -8.67 -15.26
N ILE A 584 13.33 -7.35 -15.17
CA ILE A 584 12.05 -6.67 -15.38
C ILE A 584 11.53 -6.91 -16.80
N GLU A 585 12.40 -6.74 -17.80
CA GLU A 585 12.06 -6.97 -19.21
C GLU A 585 11.66 -8.42 -19.46
N THR A 586 12.46 -9.37 -18.99
CA THR A 586 12.20 -10.81 -19.14
C THR A 586 10.87 -11.18 -18.48
N ALA A 587 10.61 -10.70 -17.26
CA ALA A 587 9.42 -11.03 -16.49
C ALA A 587 8.12 -10.65 -17.23
N ARG A 588 8.08 -9.47 -17.85
CA ARG A 588 6.86 -8.88 -18.41
C ARG A 588 6.59 -9.20 -19.88
N MET A 589 7.39 -10.09 -20.49
CA MET A 589 7.22 -10.50 -21.89
C MET A 589 5.82 -11.11 -22.15
N PRO A 590 5.18 -10.82 -23.30
CA PRO A 590 3.96 -11.50 -23.72
C PRO A 590 4.16 -13.00 -23.93
N LEU A 591 3.12 -13.78 -23.65
CA LEU A 591 3.02 -15.20 -24.02
C LEU A 591 1.78 -15.39 -24.90
N GLY A 592 1.97 -15.37 -26.22
CA GLY A 592 0.88 -15.41 -27.18
C GLY A 592 -0.08 -14.23 -26.98
N ASN A 593 -1.36 -14.54 -26.73
CA ASN A 593 -2.43 -13.59 -26.45
C ASN A 593 -2.57 -13.22 -24.96
N VAL A 594 -1.59 -13.61 -24.13
CA VAL A 594 -1.51 -13.28 -22.71
C VAL A 594 -0.42 -12.23 -22.48
N THR A 595 -0.80 -11.06 -21.96
CA THR A 595 0.16 -10.01 -21.54
C THR A 595 0.09 -9.78 -20.03
N ILE A 596 1.11 -9.11 -19.49
CA ILE A 596 1.28 -8.93 -18.04
C ILE A 596 1.28 -7.43 -17.72
N ALA A 597 0.45 -7.02 -16.76
CA ALA A 597 0.35 -5.65 -16.26
C ALA A 597 0.78 -5.59 -14.77
N ASN A 598 0.12 -4.79 -13.93
CA ASN A 598 0.49 -4.50 -12.54
C ASN A 598 1.72 -3.57 -12.41
N SER A 599 1.79 -2.82 -11.31
CA SER A 599 2.97 -2.02 -10.97
C SER A 599 4.19 -2.91 -10.68
N ASP A 600 3.96 -4.18 -10.31
CA ASP A 600 5.00 -5.22 -10.24
C ASP A 600 5.76 -5.41 -11.57
N SER A 601 5.20 -5.03 -12.71
CA SER A 601 5.87 -5.09 -14.02
C SER A 601 6.78 -3.89 -14.31
N GLY A 602 6.76 -2.88 -13.44
CA GLY A 602 7.70 -1.76 -13.43
C GLY A 602 8.60 -1.73 -12.20
N TRP A 603 8.44 -2.68 -11.26
CA TRP A 603 9.19 -2.71 -9.99
C TRP A 603 9.04 -1.42 -9.16
N GLU A 604 7.85 -0.82 -9.19
CA GLU A 604 7.52 0.36 -8.39
C GLU A 604 6.13 0.21 -7.77
N ALA A 605 5.91 0.76 -6.58
CA ALA A 605 4.62 0.68 -5.87
C ALA A 605 3.70 1.88 -6.13
N LEU A 606 3.77 2.47 -7.33
CA LEU A 606 3.09 3.72 -7.67
C LEU A 606 1.88 3.53 -8.60
N SER A 607 0.86 4.39 -8.43
CA SER A 607 -0.37 4.32 -9.23
C SER A 607 -0.14 4.67 -10.70
N HIS A 608 0.75 5.62 -11.01
CA HIS A 608 1.10 5.92 -12.40
C HIS A 608 1.74 4.70 -13.08
N THR A 609 2.60 3.95 -12.37
CA THR A 609 3.30 2.78 -12.92
C THR A 609 2.30 1.66 -13.19
N ALA A 610 1.31 1.47 -12.30
CA ALA A 610 0.20 0.56 -12.54
C ALA A 610 -0.59 0.91 -13.82
N ILE A 611 -0.80 2.19 -14.09
CA ILE A 611 -1.51 2.69 -15.29
C ILE A 611 -0.64 2.51 -16.55
N ASP A 612 0.64 2.84 -16.48
CA ASP A 612 1.56 2.72 -17.60
C ASP A 612 1.81 1.27 -17.99
N MET A 613 1.96 0.39 -17.00
CA MET A 613 2.06 -1.05 -17.27
C MET A 613 0.77 -1.63 -17.82
N ALA A 614 -0.39 -1.08 -17.48
CA ALA A 614 -1.65 -1.44 -18.11
C ALA A 614 -1.72 -0.99 -19.58
N TYR A 615 -1.29 0.23 -19.87
CA TYR A 615 -1.22 0.76 -21.24
C TYR A 615 -0.26 -0.06 -22.10
N ARG A 616 0.94 -0.37 -21.58
CA ARG A 616 1.93 -1.23 -22.23
C ARG A 616 1.32 -2.61 -22.55
N ALA A 617 0.76 -3.28 -21.56
CA ALA A 617 0.19 -4.62 -21.73
C ALA A 617 -0.93 -4.67 -22.78
N VAL A 618 -1.75 -3.63 -22.90
CA VAL A 618 -2.78 -3.51 -23.96
C VAL A 618 -2.16 -3.21 -25.32
N SER A 619 -1.06 -2.45 -25.36
CA SER A 619 -0.35 -2.09 -26.59
C SER A 619 0.34 -3.29 -27.22
N GLU A 620 0.88 -4.19 -26.41
CA GLU A 620 1.52 -5.46 -26.82
C GLU A 620 0.55 -6.50 -27.37
N LEU A 621 -0.76 -6.37 -27.13
CA LEU A 621 -1.76 -7.24 -27.75
C LEU A 621 -1.78 -7.03 -29.27
N THR A 622 -1.63 -8.12 -30.00
CA THR A 622 -1.75 -8.16 -31.46
C THR A 622 -3.23 -7.99 -31.86
N LYS A 623 -3.49 -7.52 -33.09
CA LYS A 623 -4.85 -7.57 -33.64
C LYS A 623 -5.08 -8.99 -34.17
N LYS A 624 -6.14 -9.66 -33.70
CA LYS A 624 -6.69 -10.81 -34.43
C LYS A 624 -7.25 -10.28 -35.77
N ALA A 625 -6.81 -10.91 -36.86
CA ALA A 625 -7.21 -10.57 -38.23
C ALA A 625 -8.69 -10.83 -38.48
#